data_AF-A0A355DWT1-F1
#
_entry.id   AF-A0A355DWT1-F1
#
_cell.length_a   1.000
_cell.length_b   1.000
_cell.length_c   1.000
_cell.angle_alpha   90.00
_cell.angle_beta   90.00
_cell.angle_gamma   90.00
#
_symmetry.space_group_name_H-M   'P 1'
#
loop_
_entity.id
_entity.type
_entity.pdbx_description
1 polymer ?
#
loop_
_entity_poly.entity_id
_entity_poly.type
_entity_poly.pdbx_seq_one_letter_code
_entity_poly.pdbx_strand_id
1 'polypeptide(L)' 'MIKATTPLICITLGTRPEAIKLAPVIQQFQQCKTLNTQVILTGQHR' A
#
# COMPACT_ATOMS: atom_id res chain seq x y z
N MET A 1 -28.89 -3.21 -7.28
CA MET A 1 -28.04 -2.66 -6.22
C MET A 1 -26.60 -2.63 -6.71
N ILE A 2 -26.06 -1.45 -7.03
CA ILE A 2 -24.63 -1.31 -7.28
C ILE A 2 -23.89 -1.49 -5.96
N LYS A 3 -23.12 -2.59 -5.84
CA LYS A 3 -22.27 -2.85 -4.68
C LYS A 3 -21.18 -1.78 -4.66
N ALA A 4 -21.07 -1.00 -3.59
CA ALA A 4 -19.97 -0.05 -3.46
C ALA A 4 -18.65 -0.83 -3.48
N THR A 5 -17.89 -0.70 -4.56
CA THR A 5 -16.59 -1.37 -4.69
C THR A 5 -15.61 -0.67 -3.78
N THR A 6 -15.01 -1.42 -2.85
CA THR A 6 -13.89 -0.96 -2.04
C THR A 6 -12.74 -0.54 -2.97
N PRO A 7 -12.28 0.72 -2.94
CA PRO A 7 -11.20 1.18 -3.80
C PRO A 7 -9.92 0.37 -3.56
N LEU A 8 -9.28 -0.03 -4.66
CA LEU A 8 -7.99 -0.70 -4.65
C LEU A 8 -6.87 0.34 -4.66
N ILE A 9 -6.01 0.30 -3.65
CA ILE A 9 -4.82 1.15 -3.55
C ILE A 9 -3.59 0.27 -3.66
N CYS A 10 -2.72 0.56 -4.62
CA CYS A 10 -1.48 -0.14 -4.82
C CYS A 10 -0.30 0.76 -4.45
N ILE A 11 0.51 0.34 -3.49
CA ILE A 11 1.69 1.07 -3.01
C ILE A 11 2.93 0.32 -3.50
N THR A 12 3.65 0.89 -4.46
CA THR A 12 4.88 0.29 -5.02
C THR A 12 6.11 0.95 -4.41
N LEU A 13 7.07 0.14 -3.97
CA LEU A 13 8.36 0.62 -3.46
C LEU A 13 9.49 -0.34 -3.82
N GLY A 14 10.69 0.19 -3.95
CA GLY A 14 11.86 -0.57 -4.38
C GLY A 14 13.07 -0.46 -3.48
N THR A 15 13.21 0.63 -2.71
CA THR A 15 14.45 0.99 -2.00
C THR A 15 14.24 1.08 -0.49
N ARG A 16 15.33 0.99 0.28
CA ARG A 16 15.30 1.17 1.75
C ARG A 16 14.74 2.54 2.17
N PRO A 17 15.15 3.68 1.58
CA PRO A 17 14.57 4.98 1.95
C PRO A 17 13.05 5.05 1.72
N GLU A 18 12.54 4.42 0.66
CA GLU A 18 11.09 4.35 0.40
C GLU A 18 10.40 3.48 1.45
N ALA A 19 10.94 2.31 1.78
CA ALA A 19 10.40 1.43 2.81
C ALA A 19 10.32 2.11 4.18
N ILE A 20 11.38 2.83 4.59
CA ILE A 20 11.40 3.58 5.86
C ILE A 20 10.32 4.65 5.88
N LYS A 21 10.18 5.42 4.78
CA LYS A 21 9.22 6.53 4.70
C LYS A 21 7.77 6.05 4.58
N LEU A 22 7.53 4.96 3.84
CA LEU A 22 6.18 4.46 3.55
C LEU A 22 5.65 3.48 4.60
N ALA A 23 6.50 2.88 5.44
CA ALA A 23 6.08 1.97 6.50
C ALA A 23 4.87 2.48 7.34
N PRO A 24 4.87 3.71 7.90
CA PRO A 24 3.72 4.20 8.66
C PRO A 24 2.47 4.40 7.79
N VAL A 25 2.63 4.85 6.54
CA VAL A 25 1.50 5.06 5.61
C VAL A 25 0.85 3.72 5.25
N ILE A 26 1.67 2.72 4.91
CA ILE A 26 1.20 1.36 4.58
C ILE A 26 0.40 0.77 5.75
N GLN A 27 0.91 0.91 6.99
CA GLN A 27 0.19 0.44 8.17
C GLN A 27 -1.19 1.09 8.33
N GLN A 28 -1.29 2.41 8.14
CA GLN A 28 -2.58 3.12 8.21
C GLN A 28 -3.55 2.66 7.12
N PHE A 29 -3.06 2.47 5.89
CA PHE A 29 -3.88 1.98 4.77
C PHE A 29 -4.35 0.53 4.98
N GLN A 30 -3.53 -0.33 5.59
CA GLN A 30 -3.91 -1.70 5.92
C GLN A 30 -4.94 -1.78 7.08
N GLN A 31 -4.92 -0.81 7.99
CA GLN A 31 -5.90 -0.71 9.08
C GLN A 31 -7.27 -0.16 8.62
N CYS A 32 -7.31 0.50 7.46
CA CYS A 32 -8.52 1.11 6.92
C CYS A 32 -9.43 0.09 6.24
N LYS A 33 -10.53 -0.29 6.90
CA LYS A 33 -11.50 -1.30 6.40
C LYS A 33 -12.24 -0.89 5.12
N THR A 34 -12.18 0.38 4.74
CA THR A 34 -12.82 0.91 3.53
C THR A 34 -11.90 0.92 2.32
N LEU A 35 -10.64 0.47 2.47
CA LEU A 35 -9.66 0.37 1.40
C LEU A 35 -9.23 -1.09 1.19
N ASN A 36 -8.97 -1.47 -0.05
CA ASN A 36 -8.27 -2.69 -0.39
C ASN A 36 -6.82 -2.31 -0.71
N THR A 37 -5.89 -2.56 0.21
CA THR A 37 -4.50 -2.10 0.09
C THR A 37 -3.59 -3.24 -0.35
N GLN A 38 -2.84 -3.02 -1.42
CA GLN A 38 -1.78 -3.91 -1.90
C GLN A 38 -0.42 -3.21 -1.86
N VAL A 39 0.62 -3.96 -1.55
CA VAL A 39 2.01 -3.48 -1.52
C VAL A 39 2.83 -4.28 -2.52
N ILE A 40 3.49 -3.61 -3.45
CA ILE A 40 4.36 -4.22 -4.46
C ILE A 40 5.80 -3.83 -4.18
N LEU A 41 6.67 -4.83 -4.05
CA LEU A 41 8.11 -4.64 -3.86
C LEU A 41 8.82 -4.87 -5.20
N THR A 42 9.53 -3.85 -5.71
CA THR A 42 10.28 -3.98 -6.99
C THR A 42 11.68 -4.55 -6.81
N GLY A 43 12.18 -4.64 -5.57
CA GLY A 43 13.51 -5.19 -5.30
C GLY A 43 14.67 -4.34 -5.82
N GLN A 44 14.45 -3.03 -6.04
CA GLN A 44 15.50 -2.11 -6.52
C GLN A 44 16.64 -1.89 -5.50
N HIS A 45 16.40 -2.18 -4.22
CA HIS A 45 17.40 -2.11 -3.17
C HIS A 45 18.50 -3.16 -3.43
N ARG A 46 19.74 -2.71 -3.51
CA ARG A 46 20.93 -3.56 -3.70
C ARG A 46 21.70 -3.68 -2.39
#